data_AF-A0AB33ENE4-F1
#
_entry.id   AF-A0AB33ENE4-F1
#
_cell.length_a   1.000
_cell.length_b   1.000
_cell.length_c   1.000
_cell.angle_alpha   90.00
_cell.angle_beta   90.00
_cell.angle_gamma   90.00
#
_symmetry.space_group_name_H-M   'P 1'
#
loop_
_entity.id
_entity.type
_entity.pdbx_description
1 polymer ?
#
loop_
_entity_poly.entity_id
_entity_poly.type
_entity_poly.pdbx_seq_one_letter_code
_entity_poly.pdbx_strand_id
1 'polypeptide(L)'
;MTASGDDPDLSGPRWSRTARALVAAAVLVVVLGVAAIAVTLANPARLGTVFSGGPTSPVTDAGGSGGVGGAEVAAAETLTAPRGDRRQADFELVDGLTSFTLRAADLGDDLYRIGAPDDAGVTPRPQLTGDRVRLRIEENGRSGPSAVEVVLNSRVTWRLRLVGGVSEQRLDLGAARLAGIELIGGAARTRLSLPPLDGALTVRMTGGVSELTVAVPGGPPARVRVAAGAGSLALYDERRAGIAAGELISSPGWDRAADRLYLDLVAGANAVSVTADRA
;
A
#
# COMPACT_ATOMS: atom_id res chain seq x y z
N MET A 1 -15.69 -52.72 58.71
CA MET A 1 -15.41 -52.69 57.25
C MET A 1 -16.12 -51.46 56.71
N THR A 2 -15.43 -50.31 56.65
CA THR A 2 -14.86 -49.68 55.43
C THR A 2 -15.98 -49.14 54.52
N ALA A 3 -16.04 -47.91 54.03
CA ALA A 3 -15.19 -46.71 53.98
C ALA A 3 -16.14 -45.58 53.48
N SER A 4 -16.16 -44.38 54.05
CA SER A 4 -15.34 -43.21 53.67
C SER A 4 -15.53 -42.70 52.24
N GLY A 5 -15.89 -41.41 52.15
CA GLY A 5 -15.54 -40.46 51.09
C GLY A 5 -16.32 -40.60 49.79
N ASP A 6 -16.55 -39.56 49.00
CA ASP A 6 -16.23 -38.14 49.13
C ASP A 6 -17.09 -37.41 48.10
N ASP A 7 -17.48 -36.21 48.47
CA ASP A 7 -18.02 -35.17 47.62
C ASP A 7 -16.94 -34.75 46.60
N PRO A 8 -17.15 -34.80 45.27
CA PRO A 8 -16.26 -34.10 44.36
C PRO A 8 -16.59 -32.61 44.40
N ASP A 9 -15.94 -31.94 45.34
CA ASP A 9 -15.60 -30.53 45.34
C ASP A 9 -15.30 -30.08 43.89
N LEU A 10 -16.21 -29.28 43.32
CA LEU A 10 -16.03 -28.59 42.03
C LEU A 10 -14.95 -27.53 42.19
N SER A 11 -13.73 -28.00 42.37
CA SER A 11 -12.52 -27.20 42.35
C SER A 11 -12.29 -26.76 40.90
N GLY A 12 -12.65 -25.51 40.63
CA GLY A 12 -12.51 -24.90 39.32
C GLY A 12 -11.08 -24.98 38.76
N PRO A 13 -10.91 -24.88 37.42
CA PRO A 13 -9.63 -25.15 36.77
C PRO A 13 -8.51 -24.27 37.35
N ARG A 14 -7.55 -24.90 38.05
CA ARG A 14 -6.32 -24.25 38.49
C ARG A 14 -5.41 -24.06 37.27
N TRP A 15 -5.66 -22.99 36.52
CA TRP A 15 -4.79 -22.56 35.43
C TRP A 15 -3.40 -22.20 35.92
N SER A 16 -2.40 -22.72 35.21
CA SER A 16 -0.99 -22.39 35.40
C SER A 16 -0.76 -20.88 35.26
N ARG A 17 0.28 -20.38 35.93
CA ARG A 17 0.65 -18.94 35.89
C ARG A 17 0.85 -18.43 34.47
N THR A 18 1.26 -19.31 33.55
CA THR A 18 1.43 -19.03 32.12
C THR A 18 0.10 -18.85 31.39
N ALA A 19 -0.93 -19.65 31.69
CA ALA A 19 -2.26 -19.48 31.11
C ALA A 19 -2.95 -18.19 31.57
N ARG A 20 -2.76 -17.80 32.85
CA ARG A 20 -3.26 -16.53 33.38
C ARG A 20 -2.58 -15.31 32.73
N ALA A 21 -1.28 -15.40 32.44
CA ALA A 21 -0.55 -14.35 31.75
C ALA A 21 -1.03 -14.16 30.29
N LEU A 22 -1.34 -15.26 29.59
CA LEU A 22 -1.85 -15.20 28.22
C LEU A 22 -3.26 -14.63 28.13
N VAL A 23 -4.15 -14.97 29.07
CA VAL A 23 -5.50 -14.38 29.11
C VAL A 23 -5.47 -12.89 29.49
N ALA A 24 -4.59 -12.48 30.41
CA ALA A 24 -4.42 -11.06 30.72
C ALA A 24 -3.92 -10.25 29.51
N ALA A 25 -2.98 -10.82 28.72
CA ALA A 25 -2.50 -10.19 27.49
C ALA A 25 -3.59 -10.10 26.41
N ALA A 26 -4.42 -11.14 26.25
CA ALA A 26 -5.55 -11.13 25.31
C ALA A 26 -6.62 -10.09 25.69
N VAL A 27 -6.95 -9.96 26.98
CA VAL A 27 -7.90 -8.94 27.47
C VAL A 27 -7.35 -7.53 27.25
N LEU A 28 -6.04 -7.31 27.44
CA LEU A 28 -5.41 -6.01 27.19
C LEU A 28 -5.50 -5.59 25.71
N VAL A 29 -5.27 -6.53 24.78
CA VAL A 29 -5.37 -6.27 23.33
C VAL A 29 -6.81 -5.93 22.93
N VAL A 30 -7.81 -6.62 23.50
CA VAL A 30 -9.23 -6.32 23.24
C VAL A 30 -9.63 -4.96 23.81
N VAL A 31 -9.19 -4.61 25.03
CA VAL A 31 -9.47 -3.30 25.64
C VAL A 31 -8.81 -2.16 24.85
N LEU A 32 -7.58 -2.34 24.37
CA LEU A 32 -6.91 -1.36 23.50
C LEU A 32 -7.60 -1.22 22.13
N GLY A 33 -8.09 -2.32 21.57
CA GLY A 33 -8.87 -2.30 20.33
C GLY A 33 -10.20 -1.56 20.46
N VAL A 34 -10.91 -1.73 21.58
CA VAL A 34 -12.18 -1.03 21.85
C VAL A 34 -11.96 0.47 22.09
N ALA A 35 -10.86 0.86 22.76
CA ALA A 35 -10.52 2.27 22.95
C ALA A 35 -10.21 3.01 21.64
N ALA A 36 -9.57 2.34 20.67
CA ALA A 36 -9.31 2.91 19.34
C ALA A 36 -10.59 3.14 18.51
N ILE A 37 -11.61 2.29 18.70
CA ILE A 37 -12.93 2.43 18.06
C ILE A 37 -13.75 3.55 18.73
N ALA A 38 -13.63 3.75 20.05
CA ALA A 38 -14.32 4.85 20.73
C ALA A 38 -13.80 6.23 20.32
N VAL A 39 -12.48 6.36 20.06
CA VAL A 39 -11.86 7.62 19.63
C VAL A 39 -12.28 8.02 18.21
N THR A 40 -12.61 7.08 17.34
CA THR A 40 -13.10 7.38 15.98
C THR A 40 -14.57 7.81 15.95
N LEU A 41 -15.40 7.40 16.91
CA LEU A 41 -16.80 7.86 17.01
C LEU A 41 -16.98 9.19 17.75
N ALA A 42 -15.94 9.71 18.42
CA ALA A 42 -16.02 10.95 19.20
C ALA A 42 -15.81 12.24 18.39
N ASN A 43 -15.56 12.17 17.07
CA ASN A 43 -15.46 13.33 16.19
C ASN A 43 -16.60 13.40 15.15
N PRO A 44 -17.85 13.66 15.56
CA PRO A 44 -18.99 13.82 14.64
C PRO A 44 -19.02 15.18 13.89
N ALA A 45 -17.97 16.00 13.96
CA ALA A 45 -17.98 17.36 13.39
C ALA A 45 -17.62 17.46 11.88
N ARG A 46 -17.56 16.35 11.14
CA ARG A 46 -17.39 16.39 9.67
C ARG A 46 -18.39 15.48 8.95
N LEU A 47 -19.67 15.75 9.15
CA LEU A 47 -20.72 15.36 8.21
C LEU A 47 -21.40 16.62 7.72
N GLY A 48 -21.41 16.78 6.40
CA GLY A 48 -21.74 18.03 5.72
C GLY A 48 -23.20 18.46 5.84
N THR A 49 -23.39 19.78 5.75
CA THR A 49 -24.66 20.41 5.39
C THR A 49 -24.52 21.03 4.00
N VAL A 50 -25.39 20.61 3.09
CA VAL A 50 -25.50 21.06 1.71
C VAL A 50 -26.55 22.18 1.63
N PHE A 51 -26.17 23.26 0.93
CA PHE A 51 -26.95 24.30 0.22
C PHE A 51 -28.39 24.67 0.65
N SER A 52 -28.56 25.94 0.99
CA SER A 52 -29.73 26.76 0.59
C SER A 52 -29.26 28.11 0.07
N GLY A 53 -29.79 28.51 -1.09
CA GLY A 53 -29.24 29.57 -1.92
C GLY A 53 -29.87 30.96 -1.79
N GLY A 54 -29.29 31.87 -2.59
CA GLY A 54 -29.86 33.15 -3.08
C GLY A 54 -29.33 34.42 -2.36
N PRO A 55 -29.35 35.62 -2.99
CA PRO A 55 -29.29 35.96 -4.43
C PRO A 55 -28.09 36.88 -4.79
N THR A 56 -28.06 37.23 -6.06
CA THR A 56 -27.08 37.93 -6.91
C THR A 56 -26.68 39.38 -6.56
N SER A 57 -25.48 39.74 -7.06
CA SER A 57 -25.03 41.04 -7.65
C SER A 57 -24.14 41.97 -6.80
N PRO A 58 -23.30 42.85 -7.42
CA PRO A 58 -22.83 42.91 -8.81
C PRO A 58 -21.30 42.92 -8.98
N VAL A 59 -20.92 42.68 -10.24
CA VAL A 59 -19.61 42.94 -10.84
C VAL A 59 -19.18 44.39 -10.63
N THR A 60 -17.93 44.59 -10.22
CA THR A 60 -17.20 45.84 -10.43
C THR A 60 -16.00 45.53 -11.30
N ASP A 61 -16.11 45.88 -12.59
CA ASP A 61 -14.95 46.06 -13.46
C ASP A 61 -14.27 47.38 -13.09
N ALA A 62 -12.97 47.33 -12.81
CA ALA A 62 -12.09 48.48 -12.96
C ALA A 62 -10.72 47.97 -13.37
N GLY A 63 -10.36 48.32 -14.61
CA GLY A 63 -9.18 47.84 -15.30
C GLY A 63 -7.85 48.26 -14.69
N GLY A 64 -6.82 47.50 -15.07
CA GLY A 64 -5.42 47.77 -14.81
C GLY A 64 -4.58 47.04 -15.84
N SER A 65 -4.27 47.73 -16.92
CA SER A 65 -3.27 47.36 -17.92
C SER A 65 -1.89 47.17 -17.30
N GLY A 66 -1.14 46.19 -17.81
CA GLY A 66 0.33 46.23 -17.79
C GLY A 66 0.98 45.06 -17.09
N GLY A 67 1.46 44.11 -17.88
CA GLY A 67 2.34 43.06 -17.39
C GLY A 67 2.27 41.81 -18.23
N VAL A 68 2.87 41.85 -19.43
CA VAL A 68 3.48 40.65 -20.02
C VAL A 68 4.68 40.28 -19.15
N GLY A 69 4.39 39.74 -17.96
CA GLY A 69 5.28 38.87 -17.24
C GLY A 69 4.76 37.49 -17.56
N GLY A 70 5.55 36.70 -18.30
CA GLY A 70 5.29 35.27 -18.38
C GLY A 70 5.08 34.79 -16.95
N ALA A 71 3.86 34.32 -16.65
CA ALA A 71 3.71 33.33 -15.61
C ALA A 71 4.59 32.17 -16.10
N GLU A 72 5.85 32.20 -15.67
CA GLU A 72 6.57 30.99 -15.37
C GLU A 72 5.61 30.24 -14.46
N VAL A 73 4.81 29.38 -15.10
CA VAL A 73 4.02 28.36 -14.43
C VAL A 73 5.04 27.74 -13.52
N ALA A 74 4.92 28.04 -12.22
CA ALA A 74 5.84 27.53 -11.22
C ALA A 74 5.79 26.03 -11.39
N ALA A 75 6.79 25.48 -12.09
CA ALA A 75 6.80 24.08 -12.44
C ALA A 75 6.71 23.35 -11.11
N ALA A 76 5.73 22.45 -10.95
CA ALA A 76 5.63 21.60 -9.78
C ALA A 76 7.04 21.19 -9.35
N GLU A 77 7.45 21.65 -8.16
CA GLU A 77 8.83 21.50 -7.70
C GLU A 77 9.13 20.00 -7.65
N THR A 78 9.95 19.56 -8.60
CA THR A 78 10.35 18.15 -8.67
C THR A 78 11.53 17.95 -7.74
N LEU A 79 11.29 17.20 -6.68
CA LEU A 79 12.27 16.90 -5.65
C LEU A 79 13.20 15.79 -6.12
N THR A 80 14.49 16.01 -5.98
CA THR A 80 15.54 15.06 -6.39
C THR A 80 16.57 14.86 -5.28
N ALA A 81 17.39 13.82 -5.45
CA ALA A 81 18.60 13.60 -4.66
C ALA A 81 19.62 12.88 -5.53
N PRO A 82 20.94 13.06 -5.33
CA PRO A 82 21.95 12.35 -6.11
C PRO A 82 21.95 10.85 -5.79
N ARG A 83 22.03 10.02 -6.83
CA ARG A 83 22.25 8.57 -6.73
C ARG A 83 23.56 8.26 -6.02
N GLY A 84 24.62 8.98 -6.40
CA GLY A 84 26.00 8.67 -5.99
C GLY A 84 26.38 7.25 -6.41
N ASP A 85 27.13 6.54 -5.57
CA ASP A 85 27.56 5.17 -5.87
C ASP A 85 26.53 4.08 -5.54
N ARG A 86 25.34 4.45 -5.09
CA ARG A 86 24.31 3.51 -4.67
C ARG A 86 23.97 2.52 -5.77
N ARG A 87 23.94 1.25 -5.37
CA ARG A 87 23.48 0.11 -6.18
C ARG A 87 22.21 -0.51 -5.62
N GLN A 88 21.88 -0.23 -4.37
CA GLN A 88 20.68 -0.71 -3.69
C GLN A 88 20.09 0.41 -2.83
N ALA A 89 18.77 0.42 -2.68
CA ALA A 89 18.06 1.37 -1.83
C ALA A 89 16.68 0.85 -1.39
N ASP A 90 16.17 1.39 -0.29
CA ASP A 90 14.80 1.20 0.16
C ASP A 90 13.97 2.44 -0.23
N PHE A 91 12.76 2.23 -0.74
CA PHE A 91 11.74 3.28 -0.85
C PHE A 91 10.57 2.97 0.07
N GLU A 92 10.19 3.93 0.90
CA GLU A 92 9.12 3.80 1.90
C GLU A 92 8.12 4.96 1.79
N LEU A 93 6.87 4.69 1.40
CA LEU A 93 5.77 5.66 1.55
C LEU A 93 5.06 5.39 2.88
N VAL A 94 5.06 6.37 3.78
CA VAL A 94 4.51 6.18 5.15
C VAL A 94 3.10 6.72 5.36
N ASP A 95 2.72 7.77 4.62
CA ASP A 95 1.43 8.44 4.77
C ASP A 95 0.46 8.05 3.65
N GLY A 96 -0.84 8.16 3.93
CA GLY A 96 -1.89 7.77 2.99
C GLY A 96 -2.12 8.78 1.87
N LEU A 97 -2.61 8.30 0.73
CA LEU A 97 -2.90 9.09 -0.46
C LEU A 97 -4.23 8.66 -1.09
N THR A 98 -4.84 9.55 -1.88
CA THR A 98 -5.93 9.15 -2.76
C THR A 98 -5.38 8.44 -4.00
N SER A 99 -4.31 8.97 -4.59
CA SER A 99 -3.67 8.43 -5.79
C SER A 99 -2.15 8.39 -5.61
N PHE A 100 -1.53 7.26 -5.98
CA PHE A 100 -0.08 7.12 -5.98
C PHE A 100 0.38 6.45 -7.27
N THR A 101 1.28 7.13 -7.99
CA THR A 101 1.96 6.55 -9.16
C THR A 101 3.45 6.41 -8.87
N LEU A 102 3.99 5.22 -9.05
CA LEU A 102 5.42 4.97 -8.96
C LEU A 102 5.89 4.23 -10.19
N ARG A 103 6.91 4.77 -10.85
CA ARG A 103 7.56 4.17 -12.03
C ARG A 103 9.06 4.08 -11.84
N ALA A 104 9.72 3.23 -12.62
CA ALA A 104 11.17 3.19 -12.72
C ALA A 104 11.63 3.68 -14.10
N ALA A 105 12.72 4.47 -14.14
CA ALA A 105 13.32 4.95 -15.37
C ALA A 105 14.83 5.17 -15.20
N ASP A 106 15.58 5.26 -16.30
CA ASP A 106 16.96 5.71 -16.22
C ASP A 106 16.99 7.22 -15.92
N LEU A 107 17.38 7.55 -14.69
CA LEU A 107 17.47 8.93 -14.21
C LEU A 107 18.91 9.48 -14.23
N GLY A 108 19.86 8.75 -14.80
CA GLY A 108 21.28 9.12 -14.78
C GLY A 108 21.81 9.22 -13.35
N ASP A 109 22.14 10.44 -12.93
CA ASP A 109 22.74 10.75 -11.64
C ASP A 109 21.71 11.04 -10.52
N ASP A 110 20.42 11.17 -10.84
CA ASP A 110 19.38 11.34 -9.82
C ASP A 110 18.98 9.97 -9.24
N LEU A 111 18.81 9.88 -7.92
CA LEU A 111 18.29 8.70 -7.24
C LEU A 111 16.78 8.52 -7.47
N TYR A 112 16.05 9.63 -7.42
CA TYR A 112 14.61 9.70 -7.62
C TYR A 112 14.23 11.06 -8.19
N ARG A 113 13.02 11.13 -8.75
CA ARG A 113 12.26 12.36 -8.99
C ARG A 113 10.89 12.20 -8.37
N ILE A 114 10.53 13.07 -7.45
CA ILE A 114 9.27 13.02 -6.71
C ILE A 114 8.55 14.35 -6.88
N GLY A 115 7.27 14.31 -7.20
CA GLY A 115 6.44 15.50 -7.36
C GLY A 115 4.97 15.21 -7.06
N ALA A 116 4.18 16.27 -7.08
CA ALA A 116 2.73 16.19 -7.04
C ALA A 116 2.16 17.03 -8.18
N PRO A 117 0.97 16.71 -8.69
CA PRO A 117 0.27 17.58 -9.64
C PRO A 117 0.14 19.02 -9.12
N ASP A 118 0.09 19.99 -10.04
CA ASP A 118 0.05 21.42 -9.69
C ASP A 118 -1.14 21.78 -8.78
N ASP A 119 -2.27 21.08 -8.92
CA ASP A 119 -3.48 21.30 -8.13
C ASP A 119 -3.53 20.47 -6.83
N ALA A 120 -2.54 19.61 -6.56
CA ALA A 120 -2.60 18.67 -5.45
C ALA A 120 -2.75 19.34 -4.07
N GLY A 121 -3.64 18.79 -3.25
CA GLY A 121 -3.89 19.21 -1.86
C GLY A 121 -2.78 18.84 -0.87
N VAL A 122 -1.70 18.24 -1.37
CA VAL A 122 -0.59 17.72 -0.59
C VAL A 122 0.76 18.11 -1.17
N THR A 123 1.78 18.12 -0.32
CA THR A 123 3.17 18.39 -0.65
C THR A 123 4.02 17.19 -0.24
N PRO A 124 4.74 16.53 -1.18
CA PRO A 124 5.62 15.43 -0.85
C PRO A 124 6.86 15.94 -0.10
N ARG A 125 7.27 15.22 0.93
CA ARG A 125 8.46 15.50 1.76
C ARG A 125 9.31 14.23 1.81
N PRO A 126 10.23 14.02 0.84
CA PRO A 126 11.18 12.92 0.91
C PRO A 126 12.28 13.23 1.93
N GLN A 127 12.68 12.21 2.69
CA GLN A 127 13.85 12.22 3.56
C GLN A 127 14.75 11.05 3.16
N LEU A 128 15.99 11.37 2.79
CA LEU A 128 17.04 10.38 2.52
C LEU A 128 17.86 10.16 3.79
N THR A 129 17.93 8.93 4.29
CA THR A 129 18.78 8.54 5.42
C THR A 129 19.52 7.24 5.05
N GLY A 130 20.84 7.32 4.90
CA GLY A 130 21.63 6.21 4.36
C GLY A 130 21.20 5.86 2.94
N ASP A 131 20.65 4.66 2.77
CA ASP A 131 20.11 4.15 1.50
C ASP A 131 18.57 4.06 1.49
N ARG A 132 17.91 4.69 2.47
CA ARG A 132 16.45 4.70 2.58
C ARG A 132 15.89 6.06 2.19
N VAL A 133 15.00 6.06 1.21
CA VAL A 133 14.14 7.18 0.84
C VAL A 133 12.80 6.98 1.54
N ARG A 134 12.53 7.77 2.58
CA ARG A 134 11.22 7.82 3.23
C ARG A 134 10.43 8.99 2.68
N LEU A 135 9.25 8.73 2.14
CA LEU A 135 8.33 9.74 1.63
C LEU A 135 7.20 9.98 2.62
N ARG A 136 7.20 11.18 3.21
CA ARG A 136 6.08 11.72 3.99
C ARG A 136 5.23 12.66 3.14
N ILE A 137 3.97 12.79 3.49
CA ILE A 137 3.01 13.65 2.81
C ILE A 137 2.53 14.72 3.80
N GLU A 138 2.55 15.99 3.39
CA GLU A 138 2.09 17.12 4.19
C GLU A 138 0.89 17.78 3.50
N GLU A 139 -0.21 18.01 4.22
CA GLU A 139 -1.35 18.77 3.68
C GLU A 139 -0.96 20.24 3.48
N ASN A 140 -1.35 20.83 2.35
CA ASN A 140 -0.99 22.22 2.02
C ASN A 140 -2.20 23.18 1.99
N GLY A 141 -3.38 22.70 2.41
CA GLY A 141 -4.61 23.49 2.49
C GLY A 141 -5.33 23.72 1.16
N ARG A 142 -4.79 23.23 0.03
CA ARG A 142 -5.50 23.26 -1.26
C ARG A 142 -6.55 22.15 -1.34
N SER A 143 -7.63 22.40 -2.05
CA SER A 143 -8.76 21.45 -2.18
C SER A 143 -8.55 20.34 -3.22
N GLY A 144 -7.41 20.31 -3.91
CA GLY A 144 -7.17 19.31 -4.94
C GLY A 144 -6.79 17.94 -4.37
N PRO A 145 -6.52 16.96 -5.24
CA PRO A 145 -6.36 15.58 -4.83
C PRO A 145 -5.13 15.36 -3.96
N SER A 146 -5.21 14.40 -3.04
CA SER A 146 -4.04 13.83 -2.37
C SER A 146 -3.35 12.86 -3.32
N ALA A 147 -2.50 13.39 -4.20
CA ALA A 147 -1.87 12.66 -5.29
C ALA A 147 -0.36 12.93 -5.35
N VAL A 148 0.43 11.87 -5.55
CA VAL A 148 1.89 11.96 -5.69
C VAL A 148 2.39 11.04 -6.79
N GLU A 149 3.40 11.53 -7.52
CA GLU A 149 4.13 10.80 -8.55
C GLU A 149 5.60 10.62 -8.15
N VAL A 150 6.09 9.40 -8.35
CA VAL A 150 7.46 9.01 -8.03
C VAL A 150 8.10 8.32 -9.23
N VAL A 151 9.30 8.73 -9.57
CA VAL A 151 10.19 8.04 -10.49
C VAL A 151 11.43 7.59 -9.74
N LEU A 152 11.70 6.29 -9.70
CA LEU A 152 12.90 5.72 -9.11
C LEU A 152 13.93 5.41 -10.19
N ASN A 153 15.22 5.57 -9.88
CA ASN A 153 16.29 5.24 -10.82
C ASN A 153 16.39 3.72 -11.05
N SER A 154 16.25 3.28 -12.30
CA SER A 154 16.29 1.87 -12.72
C SER A 154 17.66 1.20 -12.57
N ARG A 155 18.73 1.98 -12.37
CA ARG A 155 20.09 1.47 -12.13
C ARG A 155 20.32 1.02 -10.69
N VAL A 156 19.37 1.30 -9.79
CA VAL A 156 19.40 0.92 -8.37
C VAL A 156 18.44 -0.25 -8.14
N THR A 157 18.87 -1.25 -7.37
CA THR A 157 17.99 -2.33 -6.91
C THR A 157 17.16 -1.85 -5.73
N TRP A 158 15.83 -1.87 -5.88
CA TRP A 158 14.90 -1.31 -4.92
C TRP A 158 14.20 -2.39 -4.09
N ARG A 159 14.07 -2.13 -2.79
CA ARG A 159 13.03 -2.75 -1.96
C ARG A 159 11.95 -1.70 -1.71
N LEU A 160 10.71 -2.06 -1.99
CA LEU A 160 9.57 -1.14 -1.92
C LEU A 160 8.70 -1.47 -0.72
N ARG A 161 8.34 -0.45 0.08
CA ARG A 161 7.45 -0.56 1.24
C ARG A 161 6.39 0.54 1.19
N LEU A 162 5.12 0.17 1.05
CA LEU A 162 3.99 1.09 0.95
C LEU A 162 3.14 0.92 2.21
N VAL A 163 3.40 1.74 3.22
CA VAL A 163 2.79 1.65 4.57
C VAL A 163 1.48 2.42 4.64
N GLY A 164 1.45 3.62 4.07
CA GLY A 164 0.23 4.43 3.98
C GLY A 164 -0.84 3.73 3.15
N GLY A 165 -2.10 3.86 3.57
CA GLY A 165 -3.23 3.40 2.77
C GLY A 165 -3.40 4.28 1.52
N VAL A 166 -3.53 3.66 0.35
CA VAL A 166 -3.68 4.38 -0.92
C VAL A 166 -4.92 3.88 -1.64
N SER A 167 -5.90 4.74 -1.90
CA SER A 167 -7.13 4.32 -2.59
C SER A 167 -6.84 3.74 -3.97
N GLU A 168 -6.10 4.48 -4.81
CA GLU A 168 -5.72 4.07 -6.17
C GLU A 168 -4.19 4.06 -6.30
N GLN A 169 -3.61 2.88 -6.47
CA GLN A 169 -2.17 2.68 -6.55
C GLN A 169 -1.76 2.10 -7.90
N ARG A 170 -0.83 2.77 -8.60
CA ARG A 170 -0.24 2.31 -9.85
C ARG A 170 1.29 2.20 -9.71
N LEU A 171 1.79 0.97 -9.83
CA LEU A 171 3.22 0.65 -9.73
C LEU A 171 3.71 0.11 -11.08
N ASP A 172 4.26 0.98 -11.90
CA ASP A 172 4.81 0.65 -13.21
C ASP A 172 6.32 0.34 -13.10
N LEU A 173 6.64 -0.89 -12.70
CA LEU A 173 7.99 -1.34 -12.34
C LEU A 173 8.70 -2.10 -13.46
N GLY A 174 8.20 -2.07 -14.69
CA GLY A 174 8.75 -2.85 -15.81
C GLY A 174 10.24 -2.63 -16.08
N ALA A 175 10.76 -1.44 -15.78
CA ALA A 175 12.18 -1.10 -15.90
C ALA A 175 12.95 -1.17 -14.56
N ALA A 176 12.31 -1.59 -13.47
CA ALA A 176 12.92 -1.61 -12.14
C ALA A 176 13.79 -2.85 -11.93
N ARG A 177 14.82 -2.69 -11.08
CA ARG A 177 15.49 -3.81 -10.43
C ARG A 177 14.89 -3.97 -9.04
N LEU A 178 14.33 -5.14 -8.71
CA LEU A 178 13.54 -5.32 -7.49
C LEU A 178 14.15 -6.39 -6.59
N ALA A 179 14.27 -6.06 -5.29
CA ALA A 179 14.60 -7.02 -4.24
C ALA A 179 13.35 -7.52 -3.48
N GLY A 180 12.22 -6.82 -3.59
CA GLY A 180 10.97 -7.19 -2.93
C GLY A 180 9.98 -6.04 -2.85
N ILE A 181 8.70 -6.38 -2.69
CA ILE A 181 7.60 -5.41 -2.59
C ILE A 181 6.73 -5.77 -1.39
N GLU A 182 6.50 -4.80 -0.50
CA GLU A 182 5.58 -4.91 0.62
C GLU A 182 4.50 -3.84 0.54
N LEU A 183 3.25 -4.27 0.37
CA LEU A 183 2.05 -3.44 0.36
C LEU A 183 1.35 -3.59 1.72
N ILE A 184 1.66 -2.69 2.65
CA ILE A 184 1.26 -2.81 4.05
C ILE A 184 -0.05 -2.05 4.30
N GLY A 185 -0.18 -0.86 3.70
CA GLY A 185 -1.44 -0.11 3.71
C GLY A 185 -2.52 -0.79 2.86
N GLY A 186 -3.78 -0.58 3.22
CA GLY A 186 -4.91 -1.04 2.40
C GLY A 186 -5.10 -0.18 1.15
N ALA A 187 -5.79 -0.73 0.15
CA ALA A 187 -6.09 -0.03 -1.09
C ALA A 187 -7.47 -0.41 -1.66
N ALA A 188 -8.12 0.50 -2.37
CA ALA A 188 -9.28 0.10 -3.17
C ALA A 188 -8.80 -0.64 -4.42
N ARG A 189 -7.77 -0.13 -5.08
CA ARG A 189 -7.20 -0.73 -6.28
C ARG A 189 -5.69 -0.62 -6.30
N THR A 190 -5.04 -1.74 -6.61
CA THR A 190 -3.61 -1.79 -6.93
C THR A 190 -3.41 -2.38 -8.31
N ARG A 191 -2.69 -1.65 -9.17
CA ARG A 191 -2.15 -2.17 -10.44
C ARG A 191 -0.63 -2.23 -10.33
N LEU A 192 -0.08 -3.41 -10.53
CA LEU A 192 1.34 -3.70 -10.41
C LEU A 192 1.86 -4.31 -11.72
N SER A 193 2.71 -3.58 -12.42
CA SER A 193 3.41 -4.06 -13.62
C SER A 193 4.84 -4.39 -13.23
N LEU A 194 5.21 -5.67 -13.27
CA LEU A 194 6.53 -6.16 -12.85
C LEU A 194 7.54 -6.15 -14.00
N PRO A 195 8.86 -6.09 -13.70
CA PRO A 195 9.88 -6.38 -14.70
C PRO A 195 9.89 -7.88 -15.04
N PRO A 196 10.57 -8.30 -16.13
CA PRO A 196 10.97 -9.69 -16.30
C PRO A 196 11.70 -10.18 -15.04
N LEU A 197 11.35 -11.38 -14.55
CA LEU A 197 11.93 -11.91 -13.33
C LEU A 197 13.26 -12.60 -13.63
N ASP A 198 14.28 -12.24 -12.85
CA ASP A 198 15.58 -12.91 -12.77
C ASP A 198 15.74 -13.40 -11.33
N GLY A 199 15.29 -14.64 -11.08
CA GLY A 199 15.11 -15.23 -9.77
C GLY A 199 13.71 -15.06 -9.17
N ALA A 200 13.61 -15.40 -7.89
CA ALA A 200 12.35 -15.38 -7.16
C ALA A 200 12.02 -13.97 -6.65
N LEU A 201 10.86 -13.43 -7.03
CA LEU A 201 10.34 -12.17 -6.51
C LEU A 201 9.17 -12.44 -5.56
N THR A 202 9.21 -11.85 -4.37
CA THR A 202 8.09 -11.85 -3.43
C THR A 202 7.38 -10.51 -3.43
N VAL A 203 6.06 -10.56 -3.62
CA VAL A 203 5.14 -9.44 -3.40
C VAL A 203 4.26 -9.82 -2.21
N ARG A 204 4.38 -9.09 -1.11
CA ARG A 204 3.59 -9.35 0.09
C ARG A 204 2.61 -8.21 0.34
N MET A 205 1.34 -8.54 0.50
CA MET A 205 0.28 -7.60 0.80
C MET A 205 -0.32 -7.89 2.18
N THR A 206 -0.12 -6.96 3.10
CA THR A 206 -0.62 -7.05 4.48
C THR A 206 -1.87 -6.20 4.70
N GLY A 207 -2.05 -5.12 3.95
CA GLY A 207 -3.30 -4.37 3.91
C GLY A 207 -4.36 -5.10 3.07
N GLY A 208 -5.64 -4.91 3.40
CA GLY A 208 -6.73 -5.43 2.57
C GLY A 208 -6.83 -4.69 1.24
N VAL A 209 -7.34 -5.35 0.21
CA VAL A 209 -7.53 -4.74 -1.11
C VAL A 209 -8.85 -5.11 -1.75
N SER A 210 -9.53 -4.17 -2.42
CA SER A 210 -10.72 -4.52 -3.20
C SER A 210 -10.35 -5.16 -4.54
N GLU A 211 -9.34 -4.62 -5.23
CA GLU A 211 -8.83 -5.18 -6.49
C GLU A 211 -7.31 -5.10 -6.58
N LEU A 212 -6.66 -6.25 -6.79
CA LEU A 212 -5.24 -6.35 -7.12
C LEU A 212 -5.07 -6.96 -8.51
N THR A 213 -4.40 -6.24 -9.39
CA THR A 213 -3.96 -6.75 -10.69
C THR A 213 -2.44 -6.71 -10.77
N VAL A 214 -1.83 -7.86 -11.04
CA VAL A 214 -0.39 -8.04 -11.23
C VAL A 214 -0.14 -8.50 -12.66
N ALA A 215 0.59 -7.70 -13.43
CA ALA A 215 1.07 -8.07 -14.75
C ALA A 215 2.56 -8.39 -14.67
N VAL A 216 2.95 -9.55 -15.22
CA VAL A 216 4.35 -9.98 -15.25
C VAL A 216 4.72 -10.43 -16.67
N PRO A 217 5.76 -9.85 -17.30
CA PRO A 217 6.20 -10.24 -18.63
C PRO A 217 6.52 -11.73 -18.74
N GLY A 218 6.05 -12.37 -19.81
CA GLY A 218 6.35 -13.78 -20.10
C GLY A 218 5.62 -14.82 -19.24
N GLY A 219 4.90 -14.40 -18.19
CA GLY A 219 4.12 -15.30 -17.33
C GLY A 219 4.95 -16.41 -16.67
N PRO A 220 6.02 -16.08 -15.91
CA PRO A 220 6.79 -17.09 -15.18
C PRO A 220 5.90 -17.82 -14.17
N PRO A 221 6.25 -19.04 -13.72
CA PRO A 221 5.45 -19.71 -12.71
C PRO A 221 5.21 -18.84 -11.47
N ALA A 222 3.96 -18.85 -10.99
CA ALA A 222 3.52 -18.03 -9.87
C ALA A 222 2.80 -18.88 -8.82
N ARG A 223 2.93 -18.48 -7.56
CA ARG A 223 2.23 -19.08 -6.42
C ARG A 223 1.63 -17.97 -5.58
N VAL A 224 0.35 -18.13 -5.26
CA VAL A 224 -0.44 -17.20 -4.46
C VAL A 224 -0.80 -17.87 -3.14
N ARG A 225 -0.39 -17.28 -2.02
CA ARG A 225 -0.88 -17.67 -0.69
C ARG A 225 -1.99 -16.72 -0.27
N VAL A 226 -3.14 -17.25 0.13
CA VAL A 226 -4.31 -16.48 0.53
C VAL A 226 -4.60 -16.76 2.01
N ALA A 227 -4.10 -15.92 2.91
CA ALA A 227 -4.16 -16.19 4.35
C ALA A 227 -5.54 -15.94 4.96
N ALA A 228 -6.21 -14.86 4.57
CA ALA A 228 -7.50 -14.43 5.15
C ALA A 228 -8.71 -14.64 4.22
N GLY A 229 -8.51 -15.28 3.06
CA GLY A 229 -9.52 -15.52 2.04
C GLY A 229 -9.54 -14.46 0.92
N ALA A 230 -10.13 -14.82 -0.22
CA ALA A 230 -10.36 -13.90 -1.32
C ALA A 230 -11.68 -14.16 -2.06
N GLY A 231 -12.33 -13.11 -2.55
CA GLY A 231 -13.59 -13.25 -3.30
C GLY A 231 -13.39 -13.95 -4.64
N SER A 232 -12.30 -13.65 -5.34
CA SER A 232 -11.89 -14.35 -6.57
C SER A 232 -10.38 -14.26 -6.80
N LEU A 233 -9.85 -15.27 -7.48
CA LEU A 233 -8.46 -15.30 -7.97
C LEU A 233 -8.45 -15.77 -9.43
N ALA A 234 -7.87 -14.94 -10.30
CA ALA A 234 -7.40 -15.33 -11.61
C ALA A 234 -5.86 -15.47 -11.58
N LEU A 235 -5.35 -16.66 -11.88
CA LEU A 235 -3.92 -16.94 -11.98
C LEU A 235 -3.65 -17.45 -13.40
N TYR A 236 -3.21 -16.54 -14.27
CA TYR A 236 -3.11 -16.75 -15.71
C TYR A 236 -4.47 -17.18 -16.29
N ASP A 237 -4.54 -18.37 -16.89
CA ASP A 237 -5.74 -18.90 -17.51
C ASP A 237 -6.70 -19.56 -16.50
N GLU A 238 -6.24 -19.84 -15.28
CA GLU A 238 -7.08 -20.41 -14.21
C GLU A 238 -7.87 -19.33 -13.48
N ARG A 239 -9.17 -19.54 -13.29
CA ARG A 239 -10.05 -18.66 -12.51
C ARG A 239 -10.78 -19.46 -11.45
N ARG A 240 -10.83 -18.91 -10.23
CA ARG A 240 -11.49 -19.50 -9.07
C ARG A 240 -12.25 -18.41 -8.32
N ALA A 241 -13.45 -18.73 -7.84
CA ALA A 241 -14.26 -17.87 -6.98
C ALA A 241 -14.28 -18.45 -5.56
N GLY A 242 -14.35 -17.59 -4.56
CA GLY A 242 -14.42 -17.98 -3.15
C GLY A 242 -13.20 -18.76 -2.68
N ILE A 243 -12.07 -18.08 -2.53
CA ILE A 243 -10.83 -18.69 -2.02
C ILE A 243 -10.88 -18.71 -0.50
N ALA A 244 -10.74 -19.89 0.10
CA ALA A 244 -10.76 -20.04 1.54
C ALA A 244 -9.47 -19.48 2.18
N ALA A 245 -9.57 -19.14 3.46
CA ALA A 245 -8.43 -18.75 4.27
C ALA A 245 -7.42 -19.90 4.39
N GLY A 246 -6.14 -19.61 4.20
CA GLY A 246 -5.03 -20.56 4.28
C GLY A 246 -4.69 -21.27 2.95
N GLU A 247 -5.43 -21.03 1.87
CA GLU A 247 -5.16 -21.68 0.58
C GLU A 247 -3.83 -21.24 -0.04
N LEU A 248 -3.21 -22.19 -0.75
CA LEU A 248 -1.99 -22.00 -1.53
C LEU A 248 -2.21 -22.50 -2.95
N ILE A 249 -2.25 -21.59 -3.90
CA ILE A 249 -2.60 -21.86 -5.29
C ILE A 249 -1.36 -21.60 -6.15
N SER A 250 -0.96 -22.57 -6.98
CA SER A 250 0.24 -22.46 -7.81
C SER A 250 -0.10 -22.70 -9.27
N SER A 251 0.53 -21.95 -10.17
CA SER A 251 0.54 -22.27 -11.58
C SER A 251 1.43 -23.50 -11.83
N PRO A 252 1.30 -24.17 -13.00
CA PRO A 252 2.19 -25.25 -13.39
C PRO A 252 3.68 -24.87 -13.34
N GLY A 253 4.54 -25.81 -12.95
CA GLY A 253 5.99 -25.66 -13.01
C GLY A 253 6.66 -24.92 -11.84
N TRP A 254 5.88 -24.37 -10.90
CA TRP A 254 6.39 -23.56 -9.78
C TRP A 254 7.59 -24.16 -9.02
N ASP A 255 7.51 -25.44 -8.63
CA ASP A 255 8.54 -26.04 -7.77
C ASP A 255 9.88 -26.24 -8.49
N ARG A 256 9.89 -26.23 -9.83
CA ARG A 256 11.09 -26.40 -10.67
C ARG A 256 11.65 -25.09 -11.21
N ALA A 257 10.92 -23.99 -11.09
CA ALA A 257 11.33 -22.70 -11.65
C ALA A 257 12.28 -21.95 -10.70
N ALA A 258 13.33 -21.35 -11.27
CA ALA A 258 14.18 -20.38 -10.58
C ALA A 258 13.53 -18.99 -10.61
N ASP A 259 13.08 -18.57 -11.79
CA ASP A 259 12.41 -17.30 -12.03
C ASP A 259 10.91 -17.47 -11.75
N ARG A 260 10.43 -16.87 -10.67
CA ARG A 260 9.09 -17.15 -10.17
C ARG A 260 8.51 -16.06 -9.28
N LEU A 261 7.20 -15.85 -9.36
CA LEU A 261 6.47 -14.85 -8.58
C LEU A 261 5.76 -15.47 -7.38
N TYR A 262 6.19 -15.14 -6.16
CA TYR A 262 5.44 -15.45 -4.95
C TYR A 262 4.57 -14.25 -4.54
N LEU A 263 3.25 -14.40 -4.64
CA LEU A 263 2.28 -13.41 -4.17
C LEU A 263 1.73 -13.87 -2.82
N ASP A 264 1.97 -13.06 -1.80
CA ASP A 264 1.61 -13.38 -0.44
C ASP A 264 0.53 -12.44 0.10
N LEU A 265 -0.73 -12.90 0.10
CA LEU A 265 -1.90 -12.14 0.55
C LEU A 265 -2.19 -12.47 2.01
N VAL A 266 -1.83 -11.57 2.92
CA VAL A 266 -2.00 -11.77 4.36
C VAL A 266 -3.38 -11.32 4.82
N ALA A 267 -3.85 -10.17 4.34
CA ALA A 267 -5.22 -9.71 4.56
C ALA A 267 -6.14 -10.15 3.42
N GLY A 268 -7.44 -9.91 3.60
CA GLY A 268 -8.46 -10.26 2.62
C GLY A 268 -8.36 -9.43 1.34
N ALA A 269 -8.66 -10.07 0.21
CA ALA A 269 -8.74 -9.42 -1.09
C ALA A 269 -10.09 -9.74 -1.76
N ASN A 270 -10.78 -8.77 -2.36
CA ASN A 270 -12.03 -9.09 -3.05
C ASN A 270 -11.77 -9.71 -4.44
N ALA A 271 -10.99 -9.07 -5.31
CA ALA A 271 -10.60 -9.62 -6.61
C ALA A 271 -9.08 -9.56 -6.81
N VAL A 272 -8.49 -10.68 -7.21
CA VAL A 272 -7.05 -10.78 -7.49
C VAL A 272 -6.85 -11.36 -8.89
N SER A 273 -5.99 -10.72 -9.68
CA SER A 273 -5.63 -11.19 -11.01
C SER A 273 -4.11 -11.14 -11.18
N VAL A 274 -3.53 -12.25 -11.64
CA VAL A 274 -2.14 -12.33 -12.08
C VAL A 274 -2.15 -12.71 -13.55
N THR A 275 -1.62 -11.84 -14.41
CA THR A 275 -1.65 -12.01 -15.87
C THR A 275 -0.25 -12.02 -16.46
N ALA A 276 -0.06 -12.81 -17.51
CA ALA A 276 1.11 -12.67 -18.37
C ALA A 276 0.94 -11.43 -19.23
N ASP A 277 1.88 -10.49 -19.12
CA ASP A 277 1.95 -9.38 -20.07
C ASP A 277 2.64 -9.89 -21.34
N ARG A 278 2.04 -9.63 -22.51
CA ARG A 278 2.67 -9.94 -23.79
C ARG A 278 3.34 -8.67 -24.27
N ALA A 279 4.68 -8.69 -24.25
CA ALA A 279 5.50 -7.64 -24.86
C ALA A 279 5.25 -7.50 -26.36
#